data_AF-A0A432T241-F1
#
_entry.id   AF-A0A432T241-F1
#
_cell.length_a   1.000
_cell.length_b   1.000
_cell.length_c   1.000
_cell.angle_alpha   90.00
_cell.angle_beta   90.00
_cell.angle_gamma   90.00
#
_symmetry.space_group_name_H-M   'P 1'
#
loop_
_entity.id
_entity.type
_entity.pdbx_description
1 polymer ?
#
loop_
_entity_poly.entity_id
_entity_poly.type
_entity_poly.pdbx_seq_one_letter_code
_entity_poly.pdbx_strand_id
1 'polypeptide(L)'
;FTLMTYYQEYDKIIVVGTGSKDGPVGTIASENAEQVMANEDATRKTANEVEITMMIEICSFHEEMGDVQLITMVPHDIIEVKNGLTPEALFHMPKLIEATIDELKNSGITLRKKEKTVPIEHIIDAYANPKVSDFTDMKELV
;
A
#
# COMPACT_ATOMS: atom_id res chain seq x y z
N PHE A 1 5.38 1.16 -14.92
CA PHE A 1 5.75 -0.07 -15.66
C PHE A 1 6.34 -1.17 -14.78
N THR A 2 7.17 -0.87 -13.77
CA THR A 2 7.75 -1.89 -12.86
C THR A 2 6.71 -2.73 -12.09
N LEU A 3 5.50 -2.19 -11.88
CA LEU A 3 4.36 -2.91 -11.29
C LEU A 3 3.94 -4.17 -12.06
N MET A 4 4.03 -4.17 -13.39
CA MET A 4 3.67 -5.34 -14.20
C MET A 4 4.53 -6.56 -13.88
N THR A 5 5.83 -6.34 -13.67
CA THR A 5 6.77 -7.41 -13.29
C THR A 5 6.33 -8.06 -11.98
N TYR A 6 5.92 -7.26 -10.99
CA TYR A 6 5.42 -7.81 -9.72
C TYR A 6 4.12 -8.61 -9.90
N TYR A 7 3.21 -8.19 -10.78
CA TYR A 7 1.97 -8.93 -11.02
C TYR A 7 2.16 -10.25 -11.77
N GLN A 8 3.23 -10.38 -12.54
CA GLN A 8 3.51 -11.60 -13.32
C GLN A 8 4.45 -12.57 -12.58
N GLU A 9 5.37 -12.08 -11.76
CA GLU A 9 6.39 -12.92 -11.11
C GLU A 9 5.97 -13.46 -9.74
N TYR A 10 4.95 -12.88 -9.10
CA TYR A 10 4.52 -13.26 -7.76
C TYR A 10 3.13 -13.91 -7.77
N ASP A 11 2.94 -14.94 -6.94
CA ASP A 11 1.65 -15.63 -6.81
C ASP A 11 0.58 -14.77 -6.12
N LYS A 12 1.00 -13.91 -5.18
CA LYS A 12 0.12 -13.03 -4.39
C LYS A 12 0.77 -11.66 -4.26
N ILE A 13 -0.01 -10.61 -4.51
CA ILE A 13 0.40 -9.22 -4.40
C ILE A 13 -0.61 -8.49 -3.51
N ILE A 14 -0.11 -7.84 -2.46
CA ILE A 14 -0.93 -6.99 -1.57
C ILE A 14 -0.45 -5.56 -1.73
N VAL A 15 -1.28 -4.73 -2.34
CA VAL A 15 -1.03 -3.29 -2.51
C VAL A 15 -1.66 -2.57 -1.34
N VAL A 16 -0.84 -1.85 -0.56
CA VAL A 16 -1.29 -1.12 0.64
C VAL A 16 -1.09 0.37 0.44
N GLY A 17 -2.12 1.17 0.69
CA GLY A 17 -1.99 2.63 0.52
C GLY A 17 -3.21 3.43 0.94
N THR A 18 -3.34 4.61 0.36
CA THR A 18 -4.50 5.48 0.50
C THR A 18 -5.48 5.25 -0.65
N GLY A 19 -6.78 5.38 -0.36
CA GLY A 19 -7.83 5.22 -1.37
C GLY A 19 -8.86 6.34 -1.30
N SER A 20 -9.68 6.44 -2.34
CA SER A 20 -10.67 7.51 -2.54
C SER A 20 -12.11 7.04 -2.35
N LYS A 21 -12.27 5.90 -1.67
CA LYS A 21 -13.55 5.32 -1.30
C LYS A 21 -14.36 6.27 -0.42
N ASP A 22 -15.68 6.14 -0.52
CA ASP A 22 -16.59 6.96 0.26
C ASP A 22 -16.60 6.48 1.72
N GLY A 23 -16.41 7.42 2.64
CA GLY A 23 -16.41 7.14 4.08
C GLY A 23 -15.66 8.22 4.87
N PRO A 24 -15.74 8.17 6.22
CA PRO A 24 -14.91 9.00 7.06
C PRO A 24 -13.42 8.65 6.89
N VAL A 25 -12.55 9.59 7.25
CA VAL A 25 -11.09 9.36 7.34
C VAL A 25 -10.82 8.10 8.17
N GLY A 26 -9.89 7.27 7.71
CA GLY A 26 -9.54 6.02 8.36
C GLY A 26 -10.43 4.84 8.02
N THR A 27 -11.41 5.00 7.12
CA THR A 27 -12.15 3.87 6.55
C THR A 27 -11.20 2.98 5.78
N ILE A 28 -11.18 1.68 6.10
CA ILE A 28 -10.37 0.68 5.43
C ILE A 28 -11.23 -0.07 4.41
N ALA A 29 -10.77 -0.15 3.17
CA ALA A 29 -11.33 -0.99 2.13
C ALA A 29 -10.31 -2.07 1.76
N SER A 30 -10.79 -3.29 1.52
CA SER A 30 -10.00 -4.42 1.05
C SER A 30 -10.72 -5.04 -0.14
N GLU A 31 -10.16 -4.89 -1.33
CA GLU A 31 -10.77 -5.34 -2.58
C GLU A 31 -9.79 -6.17 -3.39
N ASN A 32 -10.24 -7.28 -3.94
CA ASN A 32 -9.46 -8.06 -4.90
C ASN A 32 -9.49 -7.42 -6.30
N ALA A 33 -8.69 -7.94 -7.23
CA ALA A 33 -8.64 -7.45 -8.61
C ALA A 33 -10.02 -7.33 -9.28
N GLU A 34 -10.88 -8.34 -9.14
CA GLU A 34 -12.23 -8.35 -9.74
C GLU A 34 -13.11 -7.23 -9.16
N GLN A 35 -13.06 -7.01 -7.85
CA GLN A 35 -13.81 -5.96 -7.17
C GLN A 35 -13.32 -4.56 -7.57
N VAL A 36 -12.00 -4.38 -7.67
CA VAL A 36 -11.39 -3.12 -8.15
C VAL A 36 -11.86 -2.81 -9.57
N MET A 37 -11.87 -3.84 -10.44
CA MET A 37 -12.34 -3.75 -11.82
C MET A 37 -13.85 -3.48 -11.95
N ALA A 38 -14.66 -4.06 -11.07
CA ALA A 38 -16.11 -3.85 -11.06
C ALA A 38 -16.52 -2.45 -10.54
N ASN A 39 -15.67 -1.80 -9.74
CA ASN A 39 -15.96 -0.56 -9.05
C ASN A 39 -15.17 0.64 -9.62
N GLU A 40 -15.16 0.82 -10.95
CA GLU A 40 -14.36 1.85 -11.62
C GLU A 40 -14.64 3.27 -11.09
N ASP A 41 -15.91 3.64 -10.94
CA ASP A 41 -16.33 4.98 -10.49
C ASP A 41 -15.86 5.30 -9.05
N ALA A 42 -15.75 4.28 -8.20
CA ALA A 42 -15.37 4.42 -6.81
C ALA A 42 -13.85 4.33 -6.58
N THR A 43 -13.10 3.80 -7.54
CA THR A 43 -11.67 3.48 -7.37
C THR A 43 -10.76 4.36 -8.21
N ARG A 44 -11.23 5.03 -9.27
CA ARG A 44 -10.37 5.81 -10.20
C ARG A 44 -10.34 7.31 -9.92
N LYS A 45 -10.28 7.75 -8.65
CA LYS A 45 -10.29 9.20 -8.33
C LYS A 45 -8.89 9.78 -8.13
N THR A 46 -7.87 8.97 -7.84
CA THR A 46 -6.47 9.43 -7.69
C THR A 46 -5.54 8.82 -8.74
N ALA A 47 -4.42 9.51 -9.02
CA ALA A 47 -3.44 9.03 -10.00
C ALA A 47 -2.87 7.64 -9.66
N ASN A 48 -2.61 7.36 -8.38
CA ASN A 48 -2.12 6.06 -7.94
C ASN A 48 -3.14 4.95 -8.19
N GLU A 49 -4.42 5.19 -7.89
CA GLU A 49 -5.45 4.18 -8.14
C GLU A 49 -5.71 3.96 -9.62
N VAL A 50 -5.63 5.02 -10.44
CA VAL A 50 -5.70 4.91 -11.91
C VAL A 50 -4.54 4.05 -12.42
N GLU A 51 -3.30 4.29 -11.96
CA GLU A 51 -2.15 3.47 -12.36
C GLU A 51 -2.34 2.00 -11.97
N ILE A 52 -2.69 1.72 -10.72
CA ILE A 52 -2.92 0.34 -10.25
C ILE A 52 -4.01 -0.35 -11.06
N THR A 53 -5.14 0.31 -11.28
CA THR A 53 -6.26 -0.27 -12.02
C THR A 53 -5.89 -0.55 -13.47
N MET A 54 -5.21 0.39 -14.14
CA MET A 54 -4.72 0.17 -15.51
C MET A 54 -3.73 -1.00 -15.60
N MET A 55 -2.88 -1.19 -14.59
CA MET A 55 -1.95 -2.33 -14.57
C MET A 55 -2.68 -3.66 -14.37
N ILE A 56 -3.69 -3.70 -13.49
CA ILE A 56 -4.57 -4.88 -13.32
C ILE A 56 -5.29 -5.18 -14.63
N GLU A 57 -5.83 -4.17 -15.32
CA GLU A 57 -6.47 -4.32 -16.63
C GLU A 57 -5.54 -4.96 -17.64
N ILE A 58 -4.33 -4.40 -17.83
CA ILE A 58 -3.37 -4.92 -18.81
C ILE A 58 -2.96 -6.35 -18.46
N CYS A 59 -2.71 -6.65 -17.20
CA CYS A 59 -2.29 -7.98 -16.76
C CYS A 59 -3.43 -9.00 -16.84
N SER A 60 -4.70 -8.59 -16.73
CA SER A 60 -5.85 -9.48 -16.87
C SER A 60 -6.01 -10.08 -18.27
N PHE A 61 -5.42 -9.46 -19.30
CA PHE A 61 -5.36 -10.01 -20.66
C PHE A 61 -4.22 -11.01 -20.88
N HIS A 62 -3.31 -11.16 -19.92
CA HIS A 62 -2.20 -12.11 -19.98
C HIS A 62 -2.58 -13.42 -19.28
N GLU A 63 -1.93 -14.52 -19.65
CA GLU A 63 -2.24 -15.85 -19.09
C GLU A 63 -1.79 -16.01 -17.62
N GLU A 64 -0.83 -15.21 -17.17
CA GLU A 64 -0.27 -15.26 -15.81
C GLU A 64 -0.41 -13.91 -15.11
N MET A 65 -1.21 -13.89 -14.04
CA MET A 65 -1.31 -12.78 -13.09
C MET A 65 -1.51 -13.35 -11.69
N GLY A 66 -0.69 -12.92 -10.74
CA GLY A 66 -0.87 -13.25 -9.34
C GLY A 66 -2.17 -12.72 -8.76
N ASP A 67 -2.61 -13.29 -7.63
CA ASP A 67 -3.77 -12.81 -6.89
C ASP A 67 -3.46 -11.42 -6.31
N VAL A 68 -4.21 -10.40 -6.73
CA VAL A 68 -4.02 -9.01 -6.30
C VAL A 68 -5.08 -8.63 -5.27
N GLN A 69 -4.63 -8.19 -4.09
CA GLN A 69 -5.44 -7.55 -3.06
C GLN A 69 -5.03 -6.09 -2.89
N LEU A 70 -5.98 -5.18 -2.98
CA LEU A 70 -5.81 -3.75 -2.71
C LEU A 70 -6.40 -3.41 -1.35
N ILE A 71 -5.57 -2.98 -0.41
CA ILE A 71 -5.96 -2.56 0.95
C ILE A 71 -5.69 -1.07 1.08
N THR A 72 -6.75 -0.27 1.18
CA THR A 72 -6.64 1.19 1.18
C THR A 72 -7.30 1.81 2.40
N MET A 73 -6.76 2.95 2.82
CA MET A 73 -7.34 3.80 3.86
C MET A 73 -7.78 5.15 3.27
N VAL A 74 -8.98 5.62 3.60
CA VAL A 74 -9.43 6.97 3.25
C VAL A 74 -8.60 8.01 4.01
N PRO A 75 -7.83 8.88 3.33
CA PRO A 75 -6.98 9.88 3.96
C PRO A 75 -7.78 11.13 4.37
N HIS A 76 -7.19 11.98 5.22
CA HIS A 76 -7.73 13.31 5.52
C HIS A 76 -7.36 14.34 4.45
N ASP A 77 -6.09 14.34 4.05
CA ASP A 77 -5.52 15.31 3.11
C ASP A 77 -4.52 14.60 2.17
N ILE A 78 -4.61 14.92 0.89
CA ILE A 78 -3.73 14.43 -0.19
C ILE A 78 -3.20 15.57 -1.06
N ILE A 79 -3.48 16.82 -0.70
CA ILE A 79 -3.14 18.03 -1.45
C ILE A 79 -1.91 18.69 -0.85
N GLU A 80 -1.80 18.74 0.48
CA GLU A 80 -0.64 19.32 1.14
C GLU A 80 0.62 18.46 0.96
N VAL A 81 1.69 19.07 0.46
CA VAL A 81 2.99 18.41 0.29
C VAL A 81 3.77 18.51 1.59
N LYS A 82 3.77 17.42 2.38
CA LYS A 82 4.54 17.29 3.62
C LYS A 82 5.13 15.88 3.73
N ASN A 83 6.34 15.79 4.27
CA ASN A 83 6.93 14.50 4.62
C ASN A 83 6.38 14.03 5.97
N GLY A 84 5.15 13.51 5.96
CA GLY A 84 4.47 13.06 7.18
C GLY A 84 3.06 12.53 6.92
N LEU A 85 2.36 12.21 8.01
CA LEU A 85 0.95 11.85 8.02
C LEU A 85 0.16 12.90 8.79
N THR A 86 -1.10 13.12 8.42
CA THR A 86 -2.00 13.92 9.26
C THR A 86 -2.27 13.21 10.58
N PRO A 87 -2.62 13.91 11.67
CA PRO A 87 -2.94 13.30 12.95
C PRO A 87 -4.03 12.22 12.84
N GLU A 88 -5.03 12.44 11.99
CA GLU A 88 -6.13 11.50 11.75
C GLU A 88 -5.65 10.24 11.02
N ALA A 89 -4.82 10.39 9.98
CA ALA A 89 -4.24 9.25 9.27
C ALA A 89 -3.31 8.44 10.18
N LEU A 90 -2.51 9.11 11.02
CA LEU A 90 -1.66 8.47 12.01
C LEU A 90 -2.47 7.66 13.04
N PHE A 91 -3.56 8.24 13.56
CA PHE A 91 -4.45 7.59 14.51
C PHE A 91 -5.09 6.32 13.94
N HIS A 92 -5.39 6.30 12.64
CA HIS A 92 -6.02 5.16 11.97
C HIS A 92 -5.04 4.14 11.38
N MET A 93 -3.75 4.46 11.29
CA MET A 93 -2.75 3.58 10.71
C MET A 93 -2.68 2.16 11.32
N PRO A 94 -2.88 1.95 12.64
CA PRO A 94 -2.98 0.60 13.19
C PRO A 94 -4.03 -0.28 12.50
N LYS A 95 -5.17 0.29 12.08
CA LYS A 95 -6.23 -0.44 11.37
C LYS A 95 -5.77 -0.93 10.00
N LEU A 96 -5.02 -0.11 9.27
CA LEU A 96 -4.46 -0.47 7.97
C LEU A 96 -3.42 -1.60 8.11
N ILE A 97 -2.59 -1.52 9.16
CA ILE A 97 -1.60 -2.56 9.49
C ILE A 97 -2.32 -3.88 9.86
N GLU A 98 -3.35 -3.82 10.69
CA GLU A 98 -4.14 -5.00 11.08
C GLU A 98 -4.79 -5.67 9.87
N ALA A 99 -5.45 -4.91 9.00
CA ALA A 99 -6.04 -5.44 7.76
C ALA A 99 -4.99 -6.10 6.85
N THR A 100 -3.81 -5.50 6.74
CA THR A 100 -2.69 -6.07 5.97
C THR A 100 -2.17 -7.37 6.58
N ILE A 101 -2.01 -7.40 7.90
CA ILE A 101 -1.57 -8.58 8.64
C ILE A 101 -2.57 -9.73 8.47
N ASP A 102 -3.86 -9.42 8.50
CA ASP A 102 -4.91 -10.42 8.33
C ASP A 102 -4.94 -10.96 6.90
N GLU A 103 -4.75 -10.12 5.88
CA GLU A 103 -4.63 -10.59 4.50
C GLU A 103 -3.41 -11.50 4.29
N LEU A 104 -2.26 -11.16 4.89
CA LEU A 104 -1.08 -12.01 4.86
C LEU A 104 -1.38 -13.40 5.45
N LYS A 105 -2.07 -13.46 6.60
CA LYS A 105 -2.48 -14.74 7.21
C LYS A 105 -3.47 -15.50 6.33
N ASN A 106 -4.45 -14.82 5.74
CA ASN A 106 -5.42 -15.42 4.82
C ASN A 106 -4.74 -16.00 3.58
N SER A 107 -3.63 -15.41 3.17
CA SER A 107 -2.76 -15.90 2.09
C SER A 107 -1.83 -17.05 2.52
N GLY A 108 -2.02 -17.61 3.72
CA GLY A 108 -1.21 -18.71 4.25
C GLY A 108 0.18 -18.31 4.78
N ILE A 109 0.47 -17.00 4.89
CA ILE A 109 1.76 -16.51 5.37
C ILE A 109 1.77 -16.51 6.90
N THR A 110 2.70 -17.27 7.48
CA THR A 110 2.91 -17.29 8.93
C THR A 110 3.78 -16.13 9.36
N LEU A 111 3.21 -15.24 10.18
CA LEU A 111 3.91 -14.04 10.66
C LEU A 111 4.52 -14.28 12.05
N ARG A 112 5.77 -13.87 12.23
CA ARG A 112 6.43 -13.84 13.55
C ARG A 112 6.68 -12.39 13.97
N LYS A 113 6.10 -11.99 15.10
CA LYS A 113 6.34 -10.66 15.67
C LYS A 113 7.82 -10.52 16.07
N LYS A 114 8.43 -9.40 15.70
CA LYS A 114 9.79 -9.04 16.13
C LYS A 114 9.82 -8.73 17.63
N GLU A 115 10.91 -9.06 18.31
CA GLU A 115 11.10 -8.76 19.74
C GLU A 115 11.15 -7.26 20.01
N LYS A 116 11.75 -6.50 19.10
CA LYS A 116 11.82 -5.03 19.16
C LYS A 116 10.67 -4.43 18.37
N THR A 117 9.86 -3.61 19.05
CA THR A 117 8.82 -2.79 18.43
C THR A 117 9.32 -1.38 18.22
N VAL A 118 8.97 -0.77 17.08
CA VAL A 118 9.28 0.62 16.76
C VAL A 118 7.95 1.38 16.66
N PRO A 119 7.76 2.48 17.41
CA PRO A 119 6.60 3.36 17.24
C PRO A 119 6.55 3.91 15.82
N ILE A 120 5.35 4.05 15.26
CA ILE A 120 5.22 4.50 13.87
C ILE A 120 5.70 5.94 13.68
N GLU A 121 5.59 6.76 14.73
CA GLU A 121 6.08 8.13 14.78
C GLU A 121 7.60 8.18 14.57
N HIS A 122 8.35 7.21 15.11
CA HIS A 122 9.79 7.11 14.90
C HIS A 122 10.12 6.73 13.45
N ILE A 123 9.28 5.92 12.81
CA ILE A 123 9.44 5.57 11.39
C ILE A 123 9.23 6.84 10.55
N ILE A 124 8.13 7.57 10.78
CA ILE A 124 7.80 8.79 10.05
C ILE A 124 8.91 9.83 10.23
N ASP A 125 9.39 10.05 11.46
CA ASP A 125 10.47 11.00 11.74
C ASP A 125 11.76 10.65 11.00
N ALA A 126 12.13 9.36 10.96
CA ALA A 126 13.32 8.90 10.24
C ALA A 126 13.22 9.17 8.73
N TYR A 127 12.04 8.99 8.11
CA TYR A 127 11.82 9.30 6.70
C TYR A 127 11.68 10.81 6.42
N ALA A 128 11.16 11.58 7.37
CA ALA A 128 11.04 13.03 7.24
C ALA A 128 12.38 13.75 7.41
N ASN A 129 13.29 13.18 8.20
CA ASN A 129 14.59 13.74 8.56
C ASN A 129 15.74 12.76 8.24
N PRO A 130 15.96 12.42 6.96
CA PRO A 130 16.99 11.46 6.59
C PRO A 130 18.38 12.02 6.92
N LYS A 131 19.22 11.21 7.55
CA LYS A 131 20.60 11.56 7.90
C LYS A 131 21.54 11.09 6.82
N VAL A 132 22.70 11.74 6.70
CA VAL A 132 23.77 11.32 5.76
C VAL A 132 24.18 9.85 5.97
N SER A 133 24.12 9.35 7.21
CA SER A 133 24.38 7.95 7.55
C SER A 133 23.34 6.96 7.00
N ASP A 134 22.14 7.43 6.66
CA ASP A 134 21.05 6.60 6.14
C ASP A 134 21.20 6.38 4.62
N PHE A 135 22.07 7.16 3.97
CA PHE A 135 22.48 6.98 2.59
C PHE A 135 23.82 6.23 2.57
N THR A 136 23.79 4.90 2.52
CA THR A 136 24.99 4.13 2.18
C THR A 136 25.46 4.51 0.77
N ASP A 137 26.72 4.92 0.63
CA ASP A 137 27.34 5.16 -0.67
C ASP A 137 27.33 3.84 -1.46
N MET A 138 26.48 3.75 -2.50
CA MET A 138 26.34 2.54 -3.33
C MET A 138 27.64 2.15 -4.03
N LYS A 139 28.69 2.98 -3.99
CA LYS A 139 30.04 2.62 -4.44
C LYS A 139 30.70 1.51 -3.64
N GLU A 140 30.25 1.23 -2.41
CA GLU A 140 30.81 0.12 -1.60
C GLU A 140 30.17 -1.24 -1.91
N LEU A 141 29.18 -1.29 -2.81
CA LEU A 141 28.47 -2.51 -3.22
C LEU A 141 28.71 -2.89 -4.70
N VAL A 142 29.65 -2.22 -5.40
CA VAL A 142 30.04 -2.50 -6.79
C VAL A 142 31.51 -2.90 -6.86
#